data_AF-A0A3Q4G4B9-F1
#
_entry.id   AF-A0A3Q4G4B9-F1
#
_cell.length_a   1.000
_cell.length_b   1.000
_cell.length_c   1.000
_cell.angle_alpha   90.00
_cell.angle_beta   90.00
_cell.angle_gamma   90.00
#
_symmetry.space_group_name_H-M   'P 1'
#
loop_
_entity.id
_entity.type
_entity.pdbx_description
1 polymer ?
#
loop_
_entity_poly.entity_id
_entity_poly.type
_entity_poly.pdbx_seq_one_letter_code
_entity_poly.pdbx_strand_id
1 'polypeptide(L)'
;FGELLFLISDILGRALKNLDGLLQMPYGCGEQNMALLAPNIQHLHYLKGTQQLTTAIMEKATNFLTSGYQRQLTAFVVRSFAKAQSFIYIDPRTIQESKTWLEHKQQENGCFEKSGKLLNNRMKLTLTLSAYVTAALDMNISQHDPLMNKSLACLKESISDMSNTYTTALLASVFTLAGDVETRAHLLQHLDTVAVREGGFLCWSQTAAETSASLSVEISSYVLLAKLSASPTAEDLGYASGIIRWLTGQQSYYGGFSSTQALEALCSTLVFSPEGWSTGTVQADICQLTFDVNQGNKLLYQEEALQDVSGKYRLEVKGTACASISVHYNIPTPTDVTTLSVKVQLEVNTTSESARPKFTLKIQSL
;
A
#
# COMPACT_ATOMS: atom_id res chain seq x y z
N PHE A 1 29.98 -2.99 -9.31
CA PHE A 1 28.64 -2.41 -9.07
C PHE A 1 27.66 -3.27 -9.84
N GLY A 2 26.99 -4.18 -9.14
CA GLY A 2 26.20 -5.23 -9.79
C GLY A 2 24.80 -4.75 -10.15
N GLU A 3 24.34 -5.13 -11.33
CA GLU A 3 22.91 -5.14 -11.67
C GLU A 3 22.36 -6.53 -11.29
N LEU A 4 21.23 -6.54 -10.61
CA LEU A 4 20.62 -7.76 -10.07
C LEU A 4 19.33 -8.03 -10.85
N LEU A 5 19.15 -9.26 -11.32
CA LEU A 5 17.92 -9.71 -11.94
C LEU A 5 17.10 -10.49 -10.91
N PHE A 6 15.88 -10.02 -10.71
CA PHE A 6 14.97 -10.59 -9.72
C PHE A 6 13.86 -11.31 -10.45
N LEU A 7 13.72 -12.61 -10.19
CA LEU A 7 12.53 -13.32 -10.61
C LEU A 7 11.62 -13.53 -9.41
N ILE A 8 10.49 -12.84 -9.45
CA ILE A 8 9.57 -12.72 -8.34
C ILE A 8 8.32 -13.51 -8.71
N SER A 9 8.26 -14.74 -8.21
CA SER A 9 7.06 -15.59 -8.35
C SER A 9 5.86 -15.03 -7.59
N ASP A 10 6.10 -14.35 -6.47
CA ASP A 10 5.10 -13.70 -5.64
C ASP A 10 5.32 -12.19 -5.59
N ILE A 11 4.31 -11.41 -6.00
CA ILE A 11 4.36 -9.94 -6.05
C ILE A 11 4.82 -9.31 -4.71
N LEU A 12 4.56 -9.97 -3.57
CA LEU A 12 5.01 -9.53 -2.25
C LEU A 12 6.24 -10.29 -1.72
N GLY A 13 6.81 -11.24 -2.46
CA GLY A 13 7.98 -12.03 -2.07
C GLY A 13 9.19 -11.20 -1.64
N ARG A 14 9.43 -10.04 -2.26
CA ARG A 14 10.47 -9.08 -1.81
C ARG A 14 10.19 -8.48 -0.44
N ALA A 15 8.93 -8.11 -0.20
CA ALA A 15 8.50 -7.59 1.08
C ALA A 15 8.66 -8.65 2.17
N LEU A 16 8.36 -9.91 1.85
CA LEU A 16 8.52 -11.03 2.77
C LEU A 16 9.99 -11.35 3.07
N LYS A 17 10.88 -11.32 2.07
CA LYS A 17 12.33 -11.50 2.30
C LYS A 17 12.88 -10.43 3.24
N ASN A 18 12.38 -9.21 3.14
CA ASN A 18 12.78 -8.07 3.97
C ASN A 18 11.80 -7.79 5.11
N LEU A 19 11.02 -8.79 5.53
CA LEU A 19 9.94 -8.59 6.50
C LEU A 19 10.46 -8.01 7.83
N ASP A 20 11.67 -8.35 8.25
CA ASP A 20 12.28 -7.77 9.45
C ASP A 20 12.56 -6.27 9.36
N GLY A 21 12.81 -5.74 8.16
CA GLY A 21 12.97 -4.31 7.90
C GLY A 21 11.64 -3.59 7.66
N LEU A 22 10.60 -4.32 7.24
CA LEU A 22 9.26 -3.79 6.98
C LEU A 22 8.31 -3.88 8.19
N LEU A 23 8.48 -4.87 9.06
CA LEU A 23 7.84 -4.92 10.37
C LEU A 23 8.54 -3.93 11.29
N GLN A 24 7.92 -2.75 11.41
CA GLN A 24 8.49 -1.66 12.18
C GLN A 24 7.69 -1.42 13.46
N MET A 25 8.41 -1.18 14.55
CA MET A 25 7.78 -0.83 15.82
C MET A 25 7.06 0.51 15.67
N PRO A 26 5.75 0.61 15.94
CA PRO A 26 5.03 1.89 15.86
C PRO A 26 5.57 2.90 16.89
N TYR A 27 5.83 4.14 16.48
CA TYR A 27 6.30 5.23 17.35
C TYR A 27 5.83 6.60 16.85
N GLY A 28 6.06 7.64 17.67
CA GLY A 28 5.79 9.03 17.28
C GLY A 28 4.36 9.48 17.55
N CYS A 29 3.91 10.50 16.80
CA CYS A 29 2.54 11.01 16.91
C CYS A 29 1.51 10.02 16.31
N GLY A 30 0.22 10.33 16.44
CA GLY A 30 -0.85 9.46 15.94
C GLY A 30 -0.69 9.07 14.46
N GLU A 31 -0.35 10.02 13.58
CA GLU A 31 -0.13 9.73 12.16
C GLU A 31 1.08 8.83 11.93
N GLN A 32 2.21 9.08 12.62
CA GLN A 32 3.43 8.28 12.47
C GLN A 32 3.24 6.85 12.99
N ASN A 33 2.60 6.70 14.14
CA ASN A 33 2.31 5.40 14.70
C ASN A 33 1.36 4.60 13.79
N MET A 34 0.38 5.25 13.15
CA MET A 34 -0.49 4.58 12.18
C MET A 34 0.20 4.23 10.87
N ALA A 35 1.12 5.07 10.39
CA ALA A 35 1.90 4.79 9.20
C ALA A 35 2.75 3.51 9.33
N LEU A 36 3.09 3.10 10.57
CA LEU A 36 3.83 1.88 10.86
C LEU A 36 2.93 0.72 11.30
N LEU A 37 1.88 1.01 12.07
CA LEU A 37 0.95 -0.01 12.56
C LEU A 37 0.13 -0.64 11.43
N ALA A 38 -0.41 0.17 10.52
CA ALA A 38 -1.30 -0.32 9.47
C ALA A 38 -0.60 -1.31 8.51
N PRO A 39 0.62 -1.03 7.98
CA PRO A 39 1.36 -2.01 7.18
C PRO A 39 1.64 -3.32 7.92
N ASN A 40 2.00 -3.28 9.21
CA ASN A 40 2.24 -4.50 10.00
C ASN A 40 1.00 -5.41 10.02
N ILE A 41 -0.19 -4.82 10.20
CA ILE A 41 -1.45 -5.58 10.20
C ILE A 41 -1.70 -6.21 8.83
N GLN A 42 -1.42 -5.50 7.73
CA GLN A 42 -1.60 -6.03 6.37
C GLN A 42 -0.62 -7.16 6.08
N HIS A 43 0.64 -7.04 6.48
CA HIS A 43 1.63 -8.11 6.35
C HIS A 43 1.20 -9.37 7.13
N LEU A 44 0.63 -9.22 8.32
CA LEU A 44 0.13 -10.36 9.08
C LEU A 44 -1.09 -11.03 8.44
N HIS A 45 -2.05 -10.26 7.93
CA HIS A 45 -3.19 -10.81 7.19
C HIS A 45 -2.72 -11.56 5.94
N TYR A 46 -1.75 -11.00 5.22
CA TYR A 46 -1.11 -11.64 4.10
C TYR A 46 -0.48 -12.98 4.51
N LEU A 47 0.40 -12.98 5.52
CA LEU A 47 1.13 -14.18 5.96
C LEU A 47 0.19 -15.26 6.50
N LYS A 48 -0.91 -14.86 7.15
CA LYS A 48 -1.95 -15.76 7.60
C LYS A 48 -2.69 -16.39 6.42
N GLY A 49 -3.04 -15.59 5.41
CA GLY A 49 -3.71 -16.05 4.19
C GLY A 49 -2.83 -16.98 3.33
N THR A 50 -1.52 -16.72 3.27
CA THR A 50 -0.56 -17.55 2.54
C THR A 50 0.00 -18.73 3.34
N GLN A 51 -0.45 -18.92 4.59
CA GLN A 51 0.03 -19.95 5.52
C GLN A 51 1.54 -19.88 5.81
N GLN A 52 2.13 -18.68 5.74
CA GLN A 52 3.55 -18.42 6.03
C GLN A 52 3.79 -17.80 7.41
N LEU A 53 2.73 -17.58 8.18
CA LEU A 53 2.84 -16.97 9.50
C LEU A 53 3.53 -17.93 10.49
N THR A 54 4.78 -17.64 10.83
CA THR A 54 5.53 -18.40 11.85
C THR A 54 5.28 -17.86 13.26
N THR A 55 5.50 -18.69 14.27
CA THR A 55 5.35 -18.28 15.68
C THR A 55 6.24 -17.09 16.04
N ALA A 56 7.50 -17.07 15.57
CA ALA A 56 8.42 -15.97 15.85
C ALA A 56 7.95 -14.64 15.24
N ILE A 57 7.43 -14.67 14.00
CA ILE A 57 6.86 -13.48 13.35
C ILE A 57 5.60 -13.02 14.10
N MET A 58 4.74 -13.96 14.47
CA MET A 58 3.51 -13.68 15.21
C MET A 58 3.80 -13.04 16.57
N GLU A 59 4.77 -13.55 17.34
CA GLU A 59 5.17 -12.98 18.63
C GLU A 59 5.73 -11.56 18.47
N LYS A 60 6.68 -11.37 17.54
CA LYS A 60 7.28 -10.05 17.27
C LYS A 60 6.22 -9.03 16.85
N ALA A 61 5.35 -9.41 15.90
CA ALA A 61 4.32 -8.52 15.41
C ALA A 61 3.25 -8.25 16.47
N THR A 62 2.86 -9.24 17.27
CA THR A 62 1.94 -9.06 18.40
C THR A 62 2.49 -8.00 19.37
N ASN A 63 3.77 -8.08 19.74
CA ASN A 63 4.40 -7.08 20.59
C ASN A 63 4.33 -5.67 19.97
N PHE A 64 4.55 -5.54 18.66
CA PHE A 64 4.44 -4.26 17.94
C PHE A 64 3.00 -3.74 17.88
N LEU A 65 2.02 -4.62 17.61
CA LEU A 65 0.61 -4.26 17.57
C LEU A 65 0.12 -3.82 18.95
N THR A 66 0.46 -4.56 20.01
CA THR A 66 0.10 -4.21 21.39
C THR A 66 0.71 -2.86 21.79
N SER A 67 1.99 -2.62 21.46
CA SER A 67 2.63 -1.34 21.74
C SER A 67 1.97 -0.19 20.98
N GLY A 68 1.65 -0.38 19.70
CA GLY A 68 0.97 0.64 18.89
C GLY A 68 -0.47 0.91 19.34
N TYR A 69 -1.19 -0.12 19.81
CA TYR A 69 -2.53 0.01 20.40
C TYR A 69 -2.49 0.82 21.70
N GLN A 70 -1.59 0.49 22.63
CA GLN A 70 -1.45 1.21 23.90
C GLN A 70 -1.12 2.70 23.71
N ARG A 71 -0.52 3.07 22.57
CA ARG A 71 -0.11 4.44 22.25
C ARG A 71 -1.20 5.29 21.59
N GLN A 72 -2.32 4.71 21.14
CA GLN A 72 -3.38 5.46 20.45
C GLN A 72 -4.78 5.18 20.97
N LEU A 73 -5.54 6.26 21.24
CA LEU A 73 -6.85 6.22 21.88
C LEU A 73 -7.91 7.02 21.09
N THR A 74 -7.82 7.11 19.75
CA THR A 74 -8.74 8.00 18.98
C THR A 74 -9.28 7.37 17.70
N ALA A 75 -10.45 7.85 17.27
CA ALA A 75 -11.33 7.29 16.24
C ALA A 75 -10.71 7.06 14.84
N PHE A 76 -9.59 7.70 14.49
CA PHE A 76 -8.92 7.47 13.19
C PHE A 76 -8.31 6.08 13.06
N VAL A 77 -8.28 5.31 14.16
CA VAL A 77 -7.62 4.01 14.26
C VAL A 77 -8.61 2.84 14.23
N VAL A 78 -9.91 3.11 14.24
CA VAL A 78 -10.95 2.07 14.39
C VAL A 78 -10.80 0.96 13.35
N ARG A 79 -10.55 1.30 12.08
CA ARG A 79 -10.33 0.31 11.01
C ARG A 79 -9.15 -0.62 11.30
N SER A 80 -8.01 -0.04 11.68
CA SER A 80 -6.78 -0.79 11.94
C SER A 80 -6.92 -1.63 13.20
N PHE A 81 -7.52 -1.09 14.27
CA PHE A 81 -7.79 -1.84 15.49
C PHE A 81 -8.79 -2.98 15.25
N ALA A 82 -9.87 -2.76 14.50
CA ALA A 82 -10.78 -3.83 14.10
C ALA A 82 -10.04 -4.95 13.35
N LYS A 83 -9.18 -4.61 12.37
CA LYS A 83 -8.34 -5.61 11.68
C LYS A 83 -7.36 -6.32 12.62
N ALA A 84 -6.81 -5.61 13.60
CA ALA A 84 -5.85 -6.14 14.56
C ALA A 84 -6.47 -7.07 15.62
N GLN A 85 -7.79 -7.03 15.84
CA GLN A 85 -8.50 -7.96 16.75
C GLN A 85 -8.29 -9.45 16.38
N SER A 86 -7.95 -9.72 15.11
CA SER A 86 -7.63 -11.08 14.66
C SER A 86 -6.26 -11.60 15.14
N PHE A 87 -5.42 -10.74 15.71
CA PHE A 87 -4.07 -11.07 16.18
C PHE A 87 -3.83 -10.69 17.64
N ILE A 88 -4.43 -9.60 18.13
CA ILE A 88 -4.29 -9.11 19.50
C ILE A 88 -5.65 -8.83 20.14
N TYR A 89 -5.72 -8.93 21.47
CA TYR A 89 -6.92 -8.50 22.20
C TYR A 89 -7.03 -6.97 22.17
N ILE A 90 -8.17 -6.48 21.71
CA ILE A 90 -8.55 -5.06 21.74
C ILE A 90 -9.91 -4.99 22.41
N ASP A 91 -10.03 -4.13 23.43
CA ASP A 91 -11.27 -3.97 24.18
C ASP A 91 -12.40 -3.49 23.24
N PRO A 92 -13.49 -4.27 23.09
CA PRO A 92 -14.63 -3.88 22.26
C PRO A 92 -15.24 -2.53 22.66
N ARG A 93 -15.12 -2.14 23.95
CA ARG A 93 -15.61 -0.85 24.46
C ARG A 93 -14.89 0.33 23.82
N THR A 94 -13.57 0.23 23.63
CA THR A 94 -12.79 1.29 22.97
C THR A 94 -13.27 1.54 21.53
N ILE A 95 -13.62 0.46 20.83
CA ILE A 95 -14.15 0.57 19.47
C ILE A 95 -15.55 1.19 19.48
N GLN A 96 -16.40 0.77 20.43
CA GLN A 96 -17.76 1.30 20.56
C GLN A 96 -17.76 2.79 20.97
N GLU A 97 -16.92 3.19 21.93
CA GLU A 97 -16.75 4.58 22.35
C GLU A 97 -16.24 5.46 21.20
N SER A 98 -15.29 4.94 20.42
CA SER A 98 -14.78 5.62 19.22
C SER A 98 -15.88 5.80 18.16
N LYS A 99 -16.74 4.80 17.99
CA LYS A 99 -17.91 4.89 17.11
C LYS A 99 -18.88 5.96 17.59
N THR A 100 -19.25 5.93 18.88
CA THR A 100 -20.14 6.94 19.46
C THR A 100 -19.55 8.34 19.35
N TRP A 101 -18.24 8.51 19.53
CA TRP A 101 -17.59 9.80 19.30
C TRP A 101 -17.71 10.28 17.84
N LEU A 102 -17.57 9.38 16.86
CA LEU A 102 -17.77 9.71 15.45
C LEU A 102 -19.22 10.10 15.14
N GLU A 103 -20.20 9.39 15.71
CA GLU A 103 -21.63 9.74 15.56
C GLU A 103 -21.91 11.18 15.98
N HIS A 104 -21.30 11.66 17.08
CA HIS A 104 -21.43 13.04 17.54
C HIS A 104 -20.68 14.07 16.68
N LYS A 105 -19.81 13.62 15.77
CA LYS A 105 -19.05 14.45 14.83
C LYS A 105 -19.62 14.43 13.41
N GLN A 106 -20.69 13.67 13.19
CA GLN A 106 -21.44 13.68 11.94
C GLN A 106 -22.35 14.90 11.89
N GLN A 107 -22.29 15.66 10.79
CA GLN A 107 -23.15 16.80 10.54
C GLN A 107 -24.55 16.35 10.09
N GLU A 108 -25.51 17.28 10.01
CA GLU A 108 -26.89 16.99 9.58
C GLU A 108 -26.96 16.41 8.16
N ASN A 109 -26.06 16.84 7.27
CA ASN A 109 -25.94 16.31 5.91
C ASN A 109 -25.30 14.91 5.85
N GLY A 110 -24.80 14.39 6.98
CA GLY A 110 -24.15 13.07 7.05
C GLY A 110 -22.64 13.07 6.85
N CYS A 111 -22.03 14.21 6.49
CA CYS A 111 -20.57 14.33 6.37
C CYS A 111 -19.91 14.57 7.73
N PHE A 112 -18.62 14.25 7.83
CA PHE A 112 -17.83 14.42 9.04
C PHE A 112 -17.03 15.72 9.00
N GLU A 113 -17.10 16.49 10.09
CA GLU A 113 -16.31 17.71 10.22
C GLU A 113 -14.86 17.40 10.60
N LYS A 114 -13.91 18.09 9.96
CA LYS A 114 -12.50 18.00 10.35
C LYS A 114 -12.29 18.65 11.71
N SER A 115 -11.85 17.85 12.68
CA SER A 115 -11.37 18.33 13.97
C SER A 115 -9.84 18.27 14.03
N GLY A 116 -9.19 19.41 14.29
CA GLY A 116 -7.74 19.49 14.50
C GLY A 116 -6.89 19.75 13.24
N LYS A 117 -5.57 19.68 13.40
CA LYS A 117 -4.57 19.87 12.34
C LYS A 117 -3.81 18.57 12.10
N LEU A 118 -3.68 18.19 10.83
CA LEU A 118 -2.93 17.02 10.37
C LEU A 118 -1.58 17.50 9.83
N LEU A 119 -0.50 16.73 10.04
CA LEU A 119 0.82 17.08 9.49
C LEU A 119 0.85 16.83 7.98
N ASN A 120 0.10 15.83 7.50
CA ASN A 120 -0.02 15.53 6.09
C ASN A 120 -1.21 16.28 5.45
N ASN A 121 -0.90 17.31 4.67
CA ASN A 121 -1.88 18.21 4.05
C ASN A 121 -2.63 17.63 2.84
N ARG A 122 -2.47 16.33 2.52
CA ARG A 122 -3.18 15.69 1.41
C ARG A 122 -4.67 15.49 1.69
N MET A 123 -5.07 15.43 2.97
CA MET A 123 -6.48 15.46 3.41
C MET A 123 -6.99 16.91 3.51
N LYS A 124 -7.11 17.58 2.36
CA LYS A 124 -7.57 18.98 2.27
C LYS A 124 -9.09 19.15 2.35
N LEU A 125 -9.88 18.11 2.02
CA LEU A 125 -11.32 18.26 1.81
C LEU A 125 -12.15 17.45 2.82
N THR A 126 -13.21 18.08 3.34
CA THR A 126 -14.23 17.48 4.22
C THR A 126 -14.83 16.21 3.61
N LEU A 127 -14.96 16.17 2.28
CA LEU A 127 -15.45 15.02 1.53
C LEU A 127 -14.48 13.83 1.59
N THR A 128 -13.19 14.07 1.36
CA THR A 128 -12.15 13.04 1.47
C THR A 128 -12.11 12.47 2.88
N LEU A 129 -12.17 13.33 3.91
CA LEU A 129 -12.23 12.88 5.30
C LEU A 129 -13.45 11.99 5.56
N SER A 130 -14.62 12.43 5.08
CA SER A 130 -15.86 11.67 5.25
C SER A 130 -15.72 10.29 4.60
N ALA A 131 -15.24 10.21 3.36
CA ALA A 131 -15.00 8.96 2.66
C ALA A 131 -14.03 8.02 3.39
N TYR A 132 -12.93 8.56 3.96
CA TYR A 132 -12.01 7.76 4.78
C TYR A 132 -12.66 7.21 6.05
N VAL A 133 -13.47 8.02 6.73
CA VAL A 133 -14.20 7.59 7.93
C VAL A 133 -15.22 6.52 7.55
N THR A 134 -15.96 6.67 6.46
CA THR A 134 -16.90 5.66 5.96
C THR A 134 -16.20 4.32 5.66
N ALA A 135 -15.08 4.35 4.92
CA ALA A 135 -14.29 3.15 4.67
C ALA A 135 -13.70 2.51 5.94
N ALA A 136 -13.50 3.31 7.00
CA ALA A 136 -13.02 2.80 8.29
C ALA A 136 -14.10 2.10 9.11
N LEU A 137 -15.34 2.56 8.99
CA LEU A 137 -16.51 2.06 9.72
C LEU A 137 -17.02 0.72 9.18
N ASP A 138 -16.88 0.46 7.87
CA ASP A 138 -17.37 -0.74 7.20
C ASP A 138 -16.86 -2.07 7.81
N MET A 139 -15.64 -2.09 8.34
CA MET A 139 -15.02 -3.31 8.87
C MET A 139 -15.63 -3.82 10.20
N ASN A 140 -16.45 -3.02 10.88
CA ASN A 140 -16.97 -3.36 12.21
C ASN A 140 -18.48 -3.08 12.38
N ILE A 141 -19.14 -2.64 11.31
CA ILE A 141 -20.51 -2.17 11.35
C ILE A 141 -21.30 -2.87 10.25
N SER A 142 -22.49 -3.36 10.58
CA SER A 142 -23.39 -3.95 9.59
C SER A 142 -23.72 -2.92 8.50
N GLN A 143 -23.83 -3.37 7.24
CA GLN A 143 -24.19 -2.54 6.08
C GLN A 143 -25.49 -1.72 6.29
N HIS A 144 -26.33 -2.10 7.26
CA HIS A 144 -27.60 -1.44 7.58
C HIS A 144 -27.54 -0.40 8.72
N ASP A 145 -26.35 -0.06 9.21
CA ASP A 145 -26.25 0.90 10.31
C ASP A 145 -26.64 2.33 9.88
N PRO A 146 -27.45 3.05 10.69
CA PRO A 146 -27.86 4.42 10.40
C PRO A 146 -26.70 5.40 10.18
N LEU A 147 -25.56 5.21 10.86
CA LEU A 147 -24.36 6.04 10.70
C LEU A 147 -23.80 5.91 9.28
N MET A 148 -23.73 4.69 8.77
CA MET A 148 -23.23 4.39 7.42
C MET A 148 -24.17 4.93 6.36
N ASN A 149 -25.49 4.72 6.49
CA ASN A 149 -26.46 5.21 5.52
C ASN A 149 -26.46 6.74 5.39
N LYS A 150 -26.37 7.48 6.50
CA LYS A 150 -26.23 8.95 6.49
C LYS A 150 -24.93 9.39 5.82
N SER A 151 -23.84 8.70 6.11
CA SER A 151 -22.54 9.02 5.52
C SER A 151 -22.53 8.80 4.01
N LEU A 152 -23.09 7.67 3.55
CA LEU A 152 -23.22 7.35 2.13
C LEU A 152 -24.14 8.36 1.41
N ALA A 153 -25.21 8.83 2.06
CA ALA A 153 -26.07 9.87 1.50
C ALA A 153 -25.29 11.17 1.23
N CYS A 154 -24.45 11.63 2.17
CA CYS A 154 -23.61 12.81 1.96
C CYS A 154 -22.63 12.62 0.79
N LEU A 155 -22.00 11.45 0.71
CA LEU A 155 -21.04 11.14 -0.35
C LEU A 155 -21.72 11.06 -1.72
N LYS A 156 -22.99 10.64 -1.77
CA LYS A 156 -23.76 10.56 -3.02
C LYS A 156 -24.03 11.93 -3.65
N GLU A 157 -24.25 12.96 -2.86
CA GLU A 157 -24.44 14.33 -3.37
C GLU A 157 -23.20 14.83 -4.15
N SER A 158 -22.02 14.35 -3.75
CA SER A 158 -20.74 14.76 -4.34
C SER A 158 -20.34 13.98 -5.59
N ILE A 159 -21.09 12.95 -5.99
CA ILE A 159 -20.82 12.17 -7.21
C ILE A 159 -20.99 13.04 -8.46
N SER A 160 -21.78 14.11 -8.38
CA SER A 160 -22.00 15.03 -9.50
C SER A 160 -20.72 15.76 -9.94
N ASP A 161 -19.72 15.90 -9.05
CA ASP A 161 -18.43 16.54 -9.33
C ASP A 161 -17.29 15.51 -9.31
N MET A 162 -17.05 14.89 -10.47
CA MET A 162 -15.95 13.93 -10.69
C MET A 162 -14.69 14.59 -11.28
N SER A 163 -14.48 15.89 -11.01
CA SER A 163 -13.28 16.62 -11.46
C SER A 163 -11.98 16.13 -10.83
N ASN A 164 -12.07 15.47 -9.66
CA ASN A 164 -10.93 14.97 -8.92
C ASN A 164 -10.83 13.44 -9.01
N THR A 165 -9.85 12.95 -9.77
CA THR A 165 -9.59 11.52 -9.97
C THR A 165 -9.36 10.79 -8.64
N TYR A 166 -8.62 11.40 -7.70
CA TYR A 166 -8.35 10.80 -6.39
C TYR A 166 -9.62 10.63 -5.56
N THR A 167 -10.45 11.68 -5.45
CA THR A 167 -11.74 11.60 -4.74
C THR A 167 -12.64 10.56 -5.40
N THR A 168 -12.70 10.50 -6.73
CA THR A 168 -13.52 9.53 -7.48
C THR A 168 -13.07 8.08 -7.18
N ALA A 169 -11.77 7.81 -7.19
CA ALA A 169 -11.23 6.49 -6.88
C ALA A 169 -11.49 6.08 -5.41
N LEU A 170 -11.33 7.00 -4.47
CA LEU A 170 -11.63 6.77 -3.07
C LEU A 170 -13.13 6.47 -2.87
N LEU A 171 -14.02 7.26 -3.50
CA LEU A 171 -15.47 7.02 -3.46
C LEU A 171 -15.82 5.66 -4.04
N ALA A 172 -15.23 5.28 -5.18
CA ALA A 172 -15.46 3.95 -5.78
C ALA A 172 -15.10 2.84 -4.78
N SER A 173 -13.98 2.96 -4.07
CA SER A 173 -13.60 2.02 -3.01
C SER A 173 -14.59 2.01 -1.85
N VAL A 174 -15.06 3.17 -1.39
CA VAL A 174 -16.03 3.27 -0.28
C VAL A 174 -17.37 2.64 -0.65
N PHE A 175 -17.92 2.95 -1.82
CA PHE A 175 -19.18 2.37 -2.28
C PHE A 175 -19.05 0.87 -2.56
N THR A 176 -17.86 0.40 -2.92
CA THR A 176 -17.58 -1.04 -3.01
C THR A 176 -17.70 -1.74 -1.66
N LEU A 177 -17.07 -1.15 -0.62
CA LEU A 177 -17.14 -1.66 0.76
C LEU A 177 -18.59 -1.67 1.27
N ALA A 178 -19.32 -0.57 1.02
CA ALA A 178 -20.73 -0.43 1.40
C ALA A 178 -21.72 -1.32 0.62
N GLY A 179 -21.27 -2.03 -0.44
CA GLY A 179 -22.13 -2.88 -1.26
C GLY A 179 -23.02 -2.15 -2.28
N ASP A 180 -22.79 -0.85 -2.53
CA ASP A 180 -23.55 -0.07 -3.53
C ASP A 180 -22.96 -0.26 -4.93
N VAL A 181 -23.45 -1.31 -5.61
CA VAL A 181 -22.92 -1.75 -6.91
C VAL A 181 -23.19 -0.75 -8.03
N GLU A 182 -24.34 -0.07 -8.02
CA GLU A 182 -24.73 0.88 -9.07
C GLU A 182 -23.85 2.13 -9.05
N THR A 183 -23.71 2.74 -7.87
CA THR A 183 -22.87 3.93 -7.68
C THR A 183 -21.41 3.62 -8.01
N ARG A 184 -20.93 2.47 -7.53
CA ARG A 184 -19.58 1.98 -7.85
C ARG A 184 -19.38 1.83 -9.36
N ALA A 185 -20.32 1.24 -10.08
CA ALA A 185 -20.21 1.03 -11.52
C ALA A 185 -20.09 2.37 -12.27
N HIS A 186 -20.89 3.36 -11.89
CA HIS A 186 -20.83 4.70 -12.49
C HIS A 186 -19.47 5.38 -12.26
N LEU A 187 -18.95 5.33 -11.03
CA LEU A 187 -17.64 5.90 -10.70
C LEU A 187 -16.50 5.18 -11.44
N LEU A 188 -16.54 3.85 -11.51
CA LEU A 188 -15.54 3.06 -12.24
C LEU A 188 -15.60 3.32 -13.75
N GLN A 189 -16.78 3.56 -14.32
CA GLN A 189 -16.93 3.94 -15.72
C GLN A 189 -16.24 5.28 -16.01
N HIS A 190 -16.44 6.29 -15.16
CA HIS A 190 -15.75 7.57 -15.29
C HIS A 190 -14.22 7.41 -15.17
N LEU A 191 -13.77 6.65 -14.16
CA LEU A 191 -12.35 6.37 -13.95
C LEU A 191 -11.72 5.67 -15.16
N ASP A 192 -12.46 4.83 -15.88
CA ASP A 192 -11.97 4.17 -17.09
C ASP A 192 -11.68 5.15 -18.24
N THR A 193 -12.45 6.24 -18.32
CA THR A 193 -12.25 7.29 -19.35
C THR A 193 -10.99 8.12 -19.13
N VAL A 194 -10.57 8.27 -17.87
CA VAL A 194 -9.39 9.05 -17.47
C VAL A 194 -8.16 8.17 -17.19
N ALA A 195 -8.24 6.88 -17.49
CA ALA A 195 -7.16 5.93 -17.24
C ALA A 195 -5.99 6.14 -18.22
N VAL A 196 -4.76 6.11 -17.71
CA VAL A 196 -3.53 6.17 -18.51
C VAL A 196 -3.16 4.75 -18.93
N ARG A 197 -3.10 4.52 -20.25
CA ARG A 197 -2.82 3.21 -20.86
C ARG A 197 -1.53 3.27 -21.67
N GLU A 198 -0.47 2.65 -21.16
CA GLU A 198 0.83 2.58 -21.85
C GLU A 198 1.34 1.15 -21.84
N GLY A 199 1.56 0.54 -23.02
CA GLY A 199 2.17 -0.79 -23.11
C GLY A 199 1.45 -1.92 -22.37
N GLY A 200 0.15 -1.78 -22.09
CA GLY A 200 -0.66 -2.70 -21.27
C GLY A 200 -0.58 -2.45 -19.76
N PHE A 201 0.12 -1.40 -19.33
CA PHE A 201 0.01 -0.85 -17.99
C PHE A 201 -1.23 0.02 -17.89
N LEU A 202 -1.87 -0.02 -16.71
CA LEU A 202 -3.03 0.79 -16.41
C LEU A 202 -2.80 1.52 -15.10
N CYS A 203 -2.85 2.85 -15.13
CA CYS A 203 -2.69 3.67 -13.93
C CYS A 203 -3.49 4.97 -14.01
N TRP A 204 -3.54 5.67 -12.89
CA TRP A 204 -4.24 6.94 -12.76
C TRP A 204 -3.35 7.99 -12.12
N SER A 205 -3.54 9.24 -12.53
CA SER A 205 -2.95 10.43 -11.91
C SER A 205 -4.02 11.50 -11.71
N GLN A 206 -3.75 12.46 -10.82
CA GLN A 206 -4.68 13.55 -10.53
C GLN A 206 -4.58 14.70 -11.56
N THR A 207 -3.39 14.97 -12.11
CA THR A 207 -3.23 15.83 -13.30
C THR A 207 -2.16 15.27 -14.24
N ALA A 208 -2.25 15.61 -15.54
CA ALA A 208 -1.28 15.16 -16.55
C ALA A 208 0.16 15.67 -16.30
N ALA A 209 0.33 16.74 -15.51
CA ALA A 209 1.61 17.33 -15.16
C ALA A 209 2.17 16.82 -13.81
N GLU A 210 1.44 15.96 -13.10
CA GLU A 210 1.83 15.53 -11.76
C GLU A 210 2.79 14.35 -11.79
N THR A 211 4.00 14.58 -11.27
CA THR A 211 5.08 13.58 -11.21
C THR A 211 5.12 12.81 -9.89
N SER A 212 4.17 13.03 -8.97
CA SER A 212 4.16 12.34 -7.69
C SER A 212 3.73 10.88 -7.85
N ALA A 213 4.73 10.00 -8.01
CA ALA A 213 4.52 8.55 -8.05
C ALA A 213 3.67 8.05 -6.87
N SER A 214 3.81 8.66 -5.68
CA SER A 214 3.03 8.28 -4.49
C SER A 214 1.52 8.45 -4.62
N LEU A 215 1.06 9.54 -5.26
CA LEU A 215 -0.36 9.80 -5.40
C LEU A 215 -0.96 8.88 -6.47
N SER A 216 -0.27 8.72 -7.60
CA SER A 216 -0.71 7.81 -8.67
C SER A 216 -0.78 6.36 -8.21
N VAL A 217 0.17 5.93 -7.38
CA VAL A 217 0.16 4.61 -6.72
C VAL A 217 -1.08 4.47 -5.84
N GLU A 218 -1.40 5.45 -5.03
CA GLU A 218 -2.57 5.41 -4.15
C GLU A 218 -3.90 5.37 -4.91
N ILE A 219 -4.07 6.23 -5.92
CA ILE A 219 -5.29 6.26 -6.76
C ILE A 219 -5.50 4.90 -7.42
N SER A 220 -4.46 4.38 -8.08
CA SER A 220 -4.52 3.10 -8.80
C SER A 220 -4.83 1.93 -7.85
N SER A 221 -4.35 2.01 -6.60
CA SER A 221 -4.64 1.00 -5.57
C SER A 221 -6.11 0.98 -5.14
N TYR A 222 -6.75 2.15 -5.02
CA TYR A 222 -8.19 2.21 -4.73
C TYR A 222 -9.04 1.65 -5.87
N VAL A 223 -8.68 1.95 -7.13
CA VAL A 223 -9.39 1.39 -8.29
C VAL A 223 -9.26 -0.14 -8.31
N LEU A 224 -8.06 -0.66 -8.03
CA LEU A 224 -7.83 -2.11 -7.95
C LEU A 224 -8.69 -2.77 -6.86
N LEU A 225 -8.73 -2.19 -5.66
CA LEU A 225 -9.58 -2.67 -4.56
C LEU A 225 -11.06 -2.65 -4.93
N ALA A 226 -11.53 -1.58 -5.55
CA ALA A 226 -12.92 -1.43 -5.98
C ALA A 226 -13.33 -2.48 -7.03
N LYS A 227 -12.40 -2.85 -7.92
CA LYS A 227 -12.62 -3.88 -8.96
C LYS A 227 -12.57 -5.30 -8.42
N LEU A 228 -11.66 -5.61 -7.51
CA LEU A 228 -11.46 -6.98 -7.01
C LEU A 228 -12.43 -7.42 -5.92
N SER A 229 -13.03 -6.49 -5.19
CA SER A 229 -13.89 -6.82 -4.04
C SER A 229 -15.29 -7.35 -4.43
N ALA A 230 -15.58 -7.53 -5.72
CA ALA A 230 -16.94 -7.80 -6.23
C ALA A 230 -17.03 -9.04 -7.13
N SER A 231 -16.55 -10.19 -6.65
CA SER A 231 -16.54 -11.47 -7.40
C SER A 231 -16.09 -11.30 -8.85
N PRO A 232 -14.79 -11.06 -9.08
CA PRO A 232 -14.29 -10.56 -10.35
C PRO A 232 -14.56 -11.54 -11.48
N THR A 233 -15.01 -11.01 -12.61
CA THR A 233 -15.10 -11.77 -13.86
C THR A 233 -13.71 -11.97 -14.48
N ALA A 234 -13.59 -12.85 -15.48
CA ALA A 234 -12.32 -13.00 -16.22
C ALA A 234 -11.86 -11.68 -16.88
N GLU A 235 -12.80 -10.84 -17.30
CA GLU A 235 -12.50 -9.50 -17.84
C GLU A 235 -11.98 -8.57 -16.75
N ASP A 236 -12.57 -8.59 -15.55
CA ASP A 236 -12.09 -7.80 -14.41
C ASP A 236 -10.69 -8.24 -13.96
N LEU A 237 -10.37 -9.54 -14.03
CA LEU A 237 -9.02 -10.04 -13.77
C LEU A 237 -8.03 -9.56 -14.82
N GLY A 238 -8.42 -9.56 -16.10
CA GLY A 238 -7.62 -8.98 -17.18
C GLY A 238 -7.36 -7.49 -16.96
N TYR A 239 -8.38 -6.74 -16.57
CA TYR A 239 -8.27 -5.32 -16.22
C TYR A 239 -7.36 -5.08 -15.02
N ALA A 240 -7.57 -5.82 -13.94
CA ALA A 240 -6.78 -5.77 -12.72
C ALA A 240 -5.31 -6.13 -12.99
N SER A 241 -5.03 -7.06 -13.91
CA SER A 241 -3.67 -7.45 -14.27
C SER A 241 -2.83 -6.27 -14.77
N GLY A 242 -3.41 -5.35 -15.55
CA GLY A 242 -2.73 -4.16 -16.04
C GLY A 242 -2.35 -3.19 -14.92
N ILE A 243 -3.21 -3.07 -13.90
CA ILE A 243 -2.97 -2.25 -12.71
C ILE A 243 -1.92 -2.88 -11.82
N ILE A 244 -2.06 -4.18 -11.53
CA ILE A 244 -1.12 -4.95 -10.71
C ILE A 244 0.28 -4.86 -11.31
N ARG A 245 0.42 -5.08 -12.62
CA ARG A 245 1.71 -5.03 -13.30
C ARG A 245 2.36 -3.64 -13.18
N TRP A 246 1.58 -2.57 -13.28
CA TRP A 246 2.09 -1.22 -13.07
C TRP A 246 2.51 -0.99 -11.62
N LEU A 247 1.67 -1.37 -10.65
CA LEU A 247 1.96 -1.26 -9.22
C LEU A 247 3.22 -2.05 -8.83
N THR A 248 3.43 -3.26 -9.37
CA THR A 248 4.64 -4.05 -9.10
C THR A 248 5.92 -3.34 -9.52
N GLY A 249 5.86 -2.51 -10.58
CA GLY A 249 6.97 -1.67 -11.02
C GLY A 249 7.24 -0.45 -10.13
N GLN A 250 6.26 -0.06 -9.30
CA GLN A 250 6.40 1.05 -8.33
C GLN A 250 6.92 0.59 -6.95
N GLN A 251 7.18 -0.71 -6.79
CA GLN A 251 7.70 -1.28 -5.55
C GLN A 251 9.17 -0.90 -5.38
N SER A 252 9.55 -0.51 -4.16
CA SER A 252 10.96 -0.27 -3.83
C SER A 252 11.79 -1.55 -3.83
N TYR A 253 13.11 -1.42 -3.89
CA TYR A 253 14.06 -2.53 -3.79
C TYR A 253 13.79 -3.44 -2.57
N TYR A 254 13.46 -2.86 -1.42
CA TYR A 254 13.16 -3.59 -0.18
C TYR A 254 11.74 -4.15 -0.10
N GLY A 255 10.93 -3.98 -1.16
CA GLY A 255 9.57 -4.49 -1.22
C GLY A 255 8.48 -3.55 -0.68
N GLY A 256 8.85 -2.39 -0.13
CA GLY A 256 7.90 -1.39 0.36
C GLY A 256 7.31 -0.51 -0.74
N PHE A 257 6.16 0.10 -0.47
CA PHE A 257 5.47 1.04 -1.36
C PHE A 257 5.44 2.46 -0.78
N SER A 258 5.30 3.45 -1.66
CA SER A 258 5.10 4.85 -1.26
C SER A 258 3.71 5.15 -0.70
N SER A 259 2.75 4.22 -0.83
CA SER A 259 1.40 4.30 -0.27
C SER A 259 1.01 2.99 0.43
N THR A 260 0.40 3.10 1.61
CA THR A 260 -0.13 1.97 2.38
C THR A 260 -1.26 1.25 1.64
N GLN A 261 -2.02 1.96 0.79
CA GLN A 261 -3.13 1.39 0.04
C GLN A 261 -2.65 0.39 -1.01
N ALA A 262 -1.45 0.58 -1.57
CA ALA A 262 -0.87 -0.34 -2.55
C ALA A 262 -0.58 -1.71 -1.94
N LEU A 263 -0.09 -1.73 -0.69
CA LEU A 263 0.11 -2.99 0.03
C LEU A 263 -1.22 -3.71 0.25
N GLU A 264 -2.25 -3.00 0.72
CA GLU A 264 -3.58 -3.60 0.93
C GLU A 264 -4.18 -4.15 -0.38
N ALA A 265 -4.08 -3.38 -1.47
CA ALA A 265 -4.56 -3.80 -2.78
C ALA A 265 -3.84 -5.07 -3.28
N LEU A 266 -2.51 -5.10 -3.22
CA LEU A 266 -1.73 -6.25 -3.66
C LEU A 266 -1.93 -7.49 -2.77
N CYS A 267 -2.05 -7.32 -1.44
CA CYS A 267 -2.39 -8.42 -0.54
C CYS A 267 -3.75 -9.05 -0.90
N SER A 268 -4.74 -8.25 -1.28
CA SER A 268 -6.07 -8.75 -1.64
C SER A 268 -6.10 -9.59 -2.92
N THR A 269 -5.12 -9.41 -3.82
CA THR A 269 -5.08 -10.09 -5.13
C THR A 269 -4.75 -11.58 -5.06
N LEU A 270 -4.17 -12.05 -3.95
CA LEU A 270 -3.77 -13.45 -3.74
C LEU A 270 -4.93 -14.42 -3.62
N VAL A 271 -6.12 -13.91 -3.31
CA VAL A 271 -7.34 -14.72 -3.27
C VAL A 271 -7.63 -15.33 -4.66
N PHE A 272 -7.04 -14.77 -5.72
CA PHE A 272 -7.34 -15.12 -7.10
C PHE A 272 -6.24 -15.87 -7.85
N SER A 273 -5.15 -16.31 -7.22
CA SER A 273 -4.12 -17.09 -7.93
C SER A 273 -4.60 -18.54 -8.20
N PRO A 274 -4.85 -18.93 -9.46
CA PRO A 274 -5.25 -20.29 -9.79
C PRO A 274 -4.09 -21.29 -9.63
N GLU A 275 -4.41 -22.58 -9.56
CA GLU A 275 -3.41 -23.65 -9.60
C GLU A 275 -2.64 -23.64 -10.92
N GLY A 276 -1.33 -23.94 -10.88
CA GLY A 276 -0.49 -23.92 -12.08
C GLY A 276 1.01 -23.97 -11.80
N TRP A 277 1.79 -23.99 -12.90
CA TRP A 277 3.24 -23.91 -12.90
C TRP A 277 3.70 -22.96 -14.02
N SER A 278 4.85 -22.31 -13.83
CA SER A 278 5.52 -21.50 -14.84
C SER A 278 7.03 -21.56 -14.70
N THR A 279 7.71 -21.80 -15.80
CA THR A 279 9.16 -21.74 -15.93
C THR A 279 9.54 -20.52 -16.74
N GLY A 280 10.29 -19.61 -16.12
CA GLY A 280 10.88 -18.45 -16.79
C GLY A 280 12.34 -18.72 -17.11
N THR A 281 12.71 -18.63 -18.38
CA THR A 281 14.09 -18.75 -18.84
C THR A 281 14.57 -17.41 -19.38
N VAL A 282 15.60 -16.85 -18.74
CA VAL A 282 16.29 -15.65 -19.18
C VAL A 282 17.61 -16.07 -19.83
N GLN A 283 17.68 -15.90 -21.14
CA GLN A 283 18.85 -16.24 -21.95
C GLN A 283 19.61 -14.97 -22.33
N ALA A 284 20.85 -14.90 -21.86
CA ALA A 284 21.89 -13.95 -22.28
C ALA A 284 22.90 -14.66 -23.20
N ASP A 285 23.78 -13.89 -23.84
CA ASP A 285 24.75 -14.43 -24.82
C ASP A 285 25.74 -15.44 -24.19
N ILE A 286 26.01 -15.31 -22.88
CA ILE A 286 26.95 -16.18 -22.15
C ILE A 286 26.34 -16.93 -20.96
N CYS A 287 25.04 -16.72 -20.67
CA CYS A 287 24.42 -17.26 -19.47
C CYS A 287 22.92 -17.53 -19.70
N GLN A 288 22.43 -18.65 -19.18
CA GLN A 288 21.01 -18.96 -19.15
C GLN A 288 20.59 -19.14 -17.69
N LEU A 289 19.70 -18.27 -17.23
CA LEU A 289 19.07 -18.37 -15.91
C LEU A 289 17.69 -18.97 -16.11
N THR A 290 17.37 -20.00 -15.33
CA THR A 290 16.04 -20.64 -15.36
C THR A 290 15.46 -20.61 -13.97
N PHE A 291 14.20 -20.22 -13.89
CA PHE A 291 13.46 -20.13 -12.65
C PHE A 291 12.14 -20.87 -12.78
N ASP A 292 11.88 -21.74 -11.83
CA ASP A 292 10.66 -22.53 -11.79
C ASP A 292 9.72 -22.00 -10.70
N VAL A 293 8.45 -21.86 -11.05
CA VAL A 293 7.36 -21.44 -10.18
C VAL A 293 6.27 -22.50 -10.22
N ASN A 294 5.90 -23.04 -9.08
CA ASN A 294 4.88 -24.06 -8.89
C ASN A 294 4.18 -23.83 -7.53
N GLN A 295 3.15 -24.61 -7.22
CA GLN A 295 2.40 -24.43 -5.96
C GLN A 295 3.26 -24.56 -4.69
N GLY A 296 4.32 -25.38 -4.71
CA GLY A 296 5.20 -25.59 -3.57
C GLY A 296 6.21 -24.46 -3.35
N ASN A 297 6.57 -23.71 -4.40
CA ASN A 297 7.54 -22.62 -4.31
C ASN A 297 6.98 -21.27 -4.76
N LYS A 298 5.67 -21.12 -4.97
CA LYS A 298 5.04 -19.88 -5.45
C LYS A 298 5.37 -18.67 -4.59
N LEU A 299 5.55 -18.88 -3.29
CA LEU A 299 5.88 -17.85 -2.30
C LEU A 299 7.39 -17.71 -2.05
N LEU A 300 8.22 -18.51 -2.72
CA LEU A 300 9.68 -18.49 -2.57
C LEU A 300 10.25 -17.37 -3.44
N TYR A 301 10.86 -16.40 -2.80
CA TYR A 301 11.60 -15.36 -3.49
C TYR A 301 12.89 -15.93 -4.10
N GLN A 302 13.13 -15.64 -5.39
CA GLN A 302 14.30 -16.06 -6.14
C GLN A 302 15.04 -14.84 -6.72
N GLU A 303 16.37 -14.82 -6.64
CA GLU A 303 17.21 -13.68 -7.06
C GLU A 303 18.53 -14.21 -7.58
N GLU A 304 18.97 -13.69 -8.73
CA GLU A 304 20.24 -14.05 -9.35
C GLU A 304 20.96 -12.81 -9.88
N ALA A 305 22.27 -12.77 -9.69
CA ALA A 305 23.09 -11.68 -10.22
C ALA A 305 23.35 -11.90 -11.72
N LEU A 306 23.15 -10.86 -12.53
CA LEU A 306 23.55 -10.91 -13.94
C LEU A 306 25.07 -10.76 -14.01
N GLN A 307 25.73 -11.75 -14.63
CA GLN A 307 27.19 -11.76 -14.76
C GLN A 307 27.69 -10.82 -15.86
N ASP A 308 26.94 -10.69 -16.96
CA ASP A 308 27.14 -9.67 -17.98
C ASP A 308 25.89 -8.81 -18.01
N VAL A 309 26.11 -7.51 -18.18
CA VAL A 309 25.11 -6.45 -18.07
C VAL A 309 24.83 -5.84 -19.45
N SER A 310 25.78 -5.98 -20.35
CA SER A 310 25.81 -5.41 -21.69
C SER A 310 25.32 -6.43 -22.72
N GLY A 311 24.03 -6.44 -23.03
CA GLY A 311 23.50 -7.36 -24.04
C GLY A 311 22.00 -7.29 -24.24
N LYS A 312 21.52 -8.03 -25.24
CA LYS A 312 20.08 -8.27 -25.43
C LYS A 312 19.71 -9.55 -24.72
N TYR A 313 18.82 -9.46 -23.73
CA TYR A 313 18.28 -10.64 -23.04
C TYR A 313 17.04 -11.13 -23.79
N ARG A 314 16.95 -12.44 -23.99
CA ARG A 314 15.72 -13.11 -24.42
C ARG A 314 15.04 -13.71 -23.21
N LEU A 315 13.78 -13.37 -23.02
CA LEU A 315 12.93 -13.95 -22.00
C LEU A 315 11.96 -14.94 -22.66
N GLU A 316 12.02 -16.20 -22.26
CA GLU A 316 11.03 -17.21 -22.59
C GLU A 316 10.28 -17.61 -21.33
N VAL A 317 8.95 -17.68 -21.41
CA VAL A 317 8.11 -18.15 -20.30
C VAL A 317 7.25 -19.29 -20.81
N LYS A 318 7.26 -20.41 -20.10
CA LYS A 318 6.43 -21.59 -20.38
C LYS A 318 5.61 -21.92 -19.15
N GLY A 319 4.30 -22.07 -19.29
CA GLY A 319 3.45 -22.48 -18.18
C GLY A 319 2.05 -21.90 -18.22
N THR A 320 1.32 -22.13 -17.14
CA THR A 320 -0.07 -21.74 -16.94
C THR A 320 -0.25 -20.74 -15.80
N ALA A 321 0.78 -20.50 -14.98
CA ALA A 321 0.74 -19.58 -13.85
C ALA A 321 1.30 -18.19 -14.20
N CYS A 322 0.81 -17.14 -13.55
CA CYS A 322 1.43 -15.82 -13.66
C CYS A 322 2.68 -15.75 -12.80
N ALA A 323 3.80 -15.26 -13.35
CA ALA A 323 5.03 -14.96 -12.64
C ALA A 323 5.52 -13.57 -13.07
N SER A 324 6.12 -12.81 -12.14
CA SER A 324 6.65 -11.47 -12.42
C SER A 324 8.17 -11.49 -12.47
N ILE A 325 8.75 -10.77 -13.43
CA ILE A 325 10.21 -10.69 -13.62
C ILE A 325 10.57 -9.22 -13.63
N SER A 326 11.56 -8.84 -12.83
CA SER A 326 11.94 -7.44 -12.68
C SER A 326 13.45 -7.29 -12.60
N VAL A 327 13.97 -6.21 -13.17
CA VAL A 327 15.40 -5.92 -13.22
C VAL A 327 15.65 -4.63 -12.45
N HIS A 328 16.65 -4.62 -11.58
CA HIS A 328 17.02 -3.41 -10.86
C HIS A 328 18.50 -3.13 -11.08
N TYR A 329 18.76 -1.87 -11.39
CA TYR A 329 20.09 -1.35 -11.64
C TYR A 329 20.26 -0.03 -10.91
N ASN A 330 21.51 0.31 -10.60
CA ASN A 330 21.83 1.57 -9.94
C ASN A 330 21.93 2.66 -10.99
N ILE A 331 21.19 3.76 -10.78
CA ILE A 331 21.35 4.98 -11.57
C ILE A 331 22.19 6.01 -10.78
N PRO A 332 22.97 6.86 -11.47
CA PRO A 332 23.62 7.99 -10.81
C PRO A 332 22.59 8.87 -10.10
N THR A 333 22.95 9.41 -8.94
CA THR A 333 22.08 10.34 -8.20
C THR A 333 21.71 11.53 -9.09
N PRO A 334 20.41 11.85 -9.27
CA PRO A 334 20.00 13.01 -10.04
C PRO A 334 20.61 14.29 -9.46
N THR A 335 21.08 15.19 -10.34
CA THR A 335 21.76 16.43 -9.94
C THR A 335 20.83 17.47 -9.31
N ASP A 336 19.51 17.37 -9.56
CA ASP A 336 18.53 18.34 -9.08
C ASP A 336 17.56 17.70 -8.07
N VAL A 337 17.80 17.95 -6.78
CA VAL A 337 16.84 17.65 -5.71
C VAL A 337 16.13 18.96 -5.34
N THR A 338 14.96 19.20 -5.93
CA THR A 338 14.19 20.45 -5.74
C THR A 338 13.32 20.47 -4.48
N THR A 339 13.24 19.38 -3.72
CA THR A 339 12.25 19.21 -2.64
C THR A 339 12.77 19.56 -1.25
N LEU A 340 14.01 19.20 -0.93
CA LEU A 340 14.63 19.43 0.38
C LEU A 340 16.14 19.58 0.21
N SER A 341 16.69 20.72 0.63
CA SER A 341 18.12 20.96 0.61
C SER A 341 18.64 20.97 2.05
N VAL A 342 19.60 20.11 2.36
CA VAL A 342 20.15 19.96 3.71
C VAL A 342 21.67 20.07 3.62
N LYS A 343 22.23 21.00 4.39
CA LYS A 343 23.67 21.13 4.59
C LYS A 343 24.06 20.43 5.88
N VAL A 344 24.91 19.41 5.78
CA VAL A 344 25.47 18.70 6.93
C VAL A 344 26.91 19.15 7.13
N GLN A 345 27.24 19.64 8.31
CA GLN A 345 28.60 20.01 8.71
C GLN A 345 29.03 19.17 9.91
N LEU A 346 30.19 18.52 9.80
CA LEU A 346 30.80 17.78 10.88
C LEU A 346 31.74 18.70 11.66
N GLU A 347 31.49 18.87 12.95
CA GLU A 347 32.41 19.54 13.87
C GLU A 347 33.06 18.49 14.78
N VAL A 348 34.38 18.40 14.72
CA VAL A 348 35.17 17.51 15.58
C VAL A 348 35.72 18.33 16.71
N ASN A 349 35.31 18.04 17.95
CA ASN A 349 35.84 18.73 19.11
C ASN A 349 37.03 17.94 19.67
N THR A 350 38.24 18.37 19.33
CA THR A 350 39.52 17.75 19.73
C THR A 350 40.05 18.24 21.07
N THR A 351 39.31 19.10 21.78
CA THR A 351 39.79 19.80 22.99
C THR A 351 39.57 19.07 24.31
N SER A 352 38.96 17.88 24.32
CA SER A 352 38.86 17.08 25.55
C SER A 352 39.95 16.00 25.60
N GLU A 353 40.69 15.90 26.70
CA GLU A 353 41.56 14.76 27.07
C GLU A 353 40.81 13.42 27.24
N SER A 354 39.60 13.29 26.67
CA SER A 354 38.84 12.06 26.68
C SER A 354 39.27 11.16 25.52
N ALA A 355 39.47 9.87 25.79
CA ALA A 355 39.96 8.87 24.84
C ALA A 355 39.05 8.63 23.61
N ARG A 356 37.95 9.37 23.47
CA ARG A 356 37.02 9.29 22.33
C ARG A 356 36.70 10.69 21.81
N PRO A 357 37.08 11.04 20.57
CA PRO A 357 36.74 12.33 19.99
C PRO A 357 35.21 12.51 19.93
N LYS A 358 34.72 13.67 20.36
CA LYS A 358 33.30 14.04 20.25
C LYS A 358 33.04 14.61 18.87
N PHE A 359 32.12 13.98 18.15
CA PHE A 359 31.62 14.45 16.87
C PHE A 359 30.27 15.13 17.07
N THR A 360 30.16 16.38 16.64
CA THR A 360 28.90 17.12 16.59
C THR A 360 28.48 17.23 15.13
N LEU A 361 27.32 16.68 14.81
CA LEU A 361 26.73 16.80 13.48
C LEU A 361 25.80 18.02 13.48
N LYS A 362 26.14 19.08 12.73
CA LYS A 362 25.25 20.22 12.50
C LYS A 362 24.49 19.99 11.20
N ILE A 363 23.18 19.83 11.31
CA ILE A 363 22.27 19.68 10.18
C ILE A 363 21.52 21.00 10.02
N GLN A 364 21.64 21.65 8.86
CA GLN A 364 20.93 22.87 8.53
C GLN A 364 20.06 22.64 7.29
N SER A 365 18.75 22.93 7.40
CA SER A 365 17.89 23.04 6.22
C SER A 365 18.27 24.32 5.47
N LEU A 366 18.49 24.21 4.17
CA LEU A 366 18.80 25.34 3.28
C LEU A 366 17.53 25.99 2.73
#